data_AF-A0A976D348-F1
#
_entry.id   AF-A0A976D348-F1
#
_cell.length_a   1.000
_cell.length_b   1.000
_cell.length_c   1.000
_cell.angle_alpha   90.00
_cell.angle_beta   90.00
_cell.angle_gamma   90.00
#
_symmetry.space_group_name_H-M   'P 1'
#
loop_
_entity.id
_entity.type
_entity.pdbx_description
1 polymer ?
#
loop_
_entity_poly.entity_id
_entity_poly.type
_entity_poly.pdbx_seq_one_letter_code
_entity_poly.pdbx_strand_id
1 'polypeptide(L)'
;MKCCFLQPTKWILLGLMAMGFSTLRAQVAGTVYYREKFRPQFHFTPQKNWMNDPNGLIYHNGEYHLYYQHNPFRNLWGHMSWGHATSRDLLHWKSHPLALREEEGRMAFSGSVVADPLNRSGFAQRKGETPLVAVYTRHDSLLQNQYLGISVDQGKSFQNYTGNPVLDLNLKDFR
;
A
#
# COMPACT_ATOMS: atom_id res chain seq x y z
N MET A 1 -15.41 70.22 -15.13
CA MET A 1 -14.24 71.11 -15.06
C MET A 1 -12.98 70.25 -15.09
N LYS A 2 -12.05 70.61 -15.97
CA LYS A 2 -10.62 70.25 -16.07
C LYS A 2 -10.23 68.76 -16.19
N CYS A 3 -9.87 68.42 -17.42
CA CYS A 3 -8.85 67.44 -17.78
C CYS A 3 -7.51 67.74 -17.09
N CYS A 4 -6.70 66.70 -16.80
CA CYS A 4 -5.30 66.66 -17.26
C CYS A 4 -4.67 65.27 -17.11
N PHE A 5 -3.81 64.99 -18.08
CA PHE A 5 -2.97 63.81 -18.34
C PHE A 5 -1.97 63.49 -17.21
N LEU A 6 -1.52 62.23 -17.14
CA LEU A 6 -0.10 61.85 -17.27
C LEU A 6 0.08 60.33 -17.44
N GLN A 7 1.12 60.00 -18.22
CA GLN A 7 1.43 58.74 -18.89
C GLN A 7 2.11 57.67 -18.00
N PRO A 8 2.29 56.42 -18.53
CA PRO A 8 2.66 55.25 -17.74
C PRO A 8 4.19 55.11 -17.59
N THR A 9 4.66 54.84 -16.37
CA THR A 9 6.05 54.40 -16.14
C THR A 9 6.14 52.88 -16.10
N LYS A 10 6.83 52.37 -17.12
CA LYS A 10 7.38 51.01 -17.22
C LYS A 10 8.19 50.66 -15.97
N TRP A 11 7.93 49.49 -15.39
CA TRP A 11 8.89 48.77 -14.57
C TRP A 11 8.99 47.33 -15.06
N ILE A 12 9.98 47.15 -15.94
CA ILE A 12 10.92 46.03 -16.09
C ILE A 12 10.47 44.69 -15.51
N LEU A 13 10.23 43.73 -16.42
CA LEU A 13 10.26 42.30 -16.14
C LEU A 13 11.63 41.91 -15.56
N LEU A 14 11.65 41.36 -14.34
CA LEU A 14 12.67 40.39 -13.95
C LEU A 14 12.04 39.00 -14.01
N GLY A 15 12.40 38.27 -15.07
CA GLY A 15 12.19 36.84 -15.14
C GLY A 15 13.09 36.14 -14.12
N LEU A 16 12.49 35.62 -13.04
CA LEU A 16 13.12 34.59 -12.23
C LEU A 16 12.73 33.25 -12.81
N MET A 17 13.60 32.76 -13.69
CA MET A 17 13.66 31.37 -14.10
C MET A 17 14.03 30.57 -12.84
N ALA A 18 13.03 30.13 -12.09
CA ALA A 18 13.24 29.16 -11.01
C ALA A 18 13.65 27.84 -11.68
N MET A 19 14.96 27.66 -11.88
CA MET A 19 15.54 26.39 -12.25
C MET A 19 15.07 25.36 -11.24
N GLY A 20 14.36 24.34 -11.74
CA GLY A 20 13.94 23.21 -10.96
C GLY A 20 15.14 22.56 -10.29
N PHE A 21 15.21 22.66 -8.97
CA PHE A 21 15.95 21.69 -8.18
C PHE A 21 15.08 20.44 -8.09
N SER A 22 15.12 19.63 -9.16
CA SER A 22 14.77 18.22 -9.06
C SER A 22 15.72 17.60 -8.05
N THR A 23 15.23 17.31 -6.86
CA THR A 23 15.96 16.54 -5.86
C THR A 23 16.15 15.11 -6.39
N LEU A 24 17.23 14.90 -7.13
CA LEU A 24 17.79 13.58 -7.40
C LEU A 24 18.37 13.02 -6.08
N ARG A 25 17.50 12.58 -5.19
CA ARG A 25 17.86 11.77 -4.02
C ARG A 25 16.86 10.62 -3.86
N ALA A 26 16.95 9.65 -4.75
CA ALA A 26 16.35 8.33 -4.53
C ALA A 26 17.22 7.15 -5.03
N GLN A 27 18.40 7.37 -5.63
CA GLN A 27 19.12 6.30 -6.33
C GLN A 27 20.19 5.56 -5.49
N VAL A 28 20.65 6.10 -4.36
CA VAL A 28 21.83 5.53 -3.67
C VAL A 28 21.50 4.36 -2.72
N ALA A 29 20.28 4.30 -2.19
CA ALA A 29 19.89 3.29 -1.19
C ALA A 29 19.80 1.85 -1.74
N GLY A 30 19.52 1.68 -3.04
CA GLY A 30 19.36 0.35 -3.65
C GLY A 30 20.66 -0.47 -3.72
N THR A 31 21.83 0.18 -3.67
CA THR A 31 23.10 -0.48 -3.98
C THR A 31 23.71 -1.26 -2.82
N VAL A 32 23.40 -0.91 -1.57
CA VAL A 32 23.95 -1.58 -0.38
C VAL A 32 23.06 -2.76 0.04
N TYR A 33 21.75 -2.63 -0.11
CA TYR A 33 20.76 -3.62 0.33
C TYR A 33 20.97 -5.01 -0.30
N TYR A 34 21.20 -5.07 -1.60
CA TYR A 34 21.41 -6.33 -2.32
C TYR A 34 22.83 -6.90 -2.21
N ARG A 35 23.72 -6.31 -1.40
CA ARG A 35 25.10 -6.82 -1.22
C ARG A 35 25.28 -7.77 -0.03
N GLU A 36 24.23 -8.00 0.75
CA GLU A 36 24.28 -8.94 1.87
C GLU A 36 24.51 -10.38 1.35
N LYS A 37 25.44 -11.11 1.97
CA LYS A 37 25.87 -12.47 1.56
C LYS A 37 24.71 -13.45 1.32
N PHE A 38 23.65 -13.34 2.12
CA PHE A 38 22.52 -14.27 2.08
C PHE A 38 21.23 -13.66 1.53
N ARG A 39 21.25 -12.39 1.07
CA ARG A 39 20.05 -11.79 0.50
C ARG A 39 19.86 -12.27 -0.94
N PRO A 40 18.72 -12.92 -1.26
CA PRO A 40 18.42 -13.33 -2.62
C PRO A 40 18.41 -12.13 -3.58
N GLN A 41 18.93 -12.34 -4.79
CA GLN A 41 18.95 -11.30 -5.83
C GLN A 41 17.70 -11.35 -6.73
N PHE A 42 17.03 -12.51 -6.80
CA PHE A 42 15.90 -12.76 -7.71
C PHE A 42 14.59 -13.08 -6.99
N HIS A 43 14.65 -13.43 -5.70
CA HIS A 43 13.46 -13.69 -4.89
C HIS A 43 13.17 -12.48 -4.01
N PHE A 44 11.91 -12.12 -3.89
CA PHE A 44 11.49 -11.02 -3.02
C PHE A 44 11.90 -11.25 -1.57
N THR A 45 12.38 -10.20 -0.91
CA THR A 45 12.53 -10.13 0.55
C THR A 45 12.13 -8.73 1.03
N PRO A 46 11.53 -8.56 2.23
CA PRO A 46 11.30 -7.25 2.79
C PRO A 46 12.63 -6.59 3.14
N GLN A 47 12.63 -5.27 3.23
CA GLN A 47 13.84 -4.52 3.57
C GLN A 47 14.41 -4.94 4.93
N LYS A 48 13.55 -5.30 5.87
CA LYS A 48 13.91 -5.70 7.23
C LYS A 48 12.86 -6.66 7.79
N ASN A 49 13.20 -7.30 8.90
CA ASN A 49 12.29 -8.07 9.76
C ASN A 49 11.67 -9.32 9.11
N TRP A 50 10.59 -9.82 9.72
CA TRP A 50 9.99 -11.12 9.44
C TRP A 50 8.97 -11.04 8.31
N MET A 51 9.01 -11.99 7.37
CA MET A 51 7.89 -12.28 6.48
C MET A 51 7.56 -13.76 6.49
N ASN A 52 6.32 -14.10 6.18
CA ASN A 52 5.89 -15.47 5.89
C ASN A 52 4.96 -15.50 4.67
N ASP A 53 3.74 -16.00 4.81
CA ASP A 53 2.82 -16.33 3.72
C ASP A 53 2.64 -15.16 2.73
N PRO A 54 2.66 -15.41 1.42
CA PRO A 54 2.18 -14.46 0.45
C PRO A 54 0.66 -14.30 0.57
N ASN A 55 0.20 -13.07 0.46
CA ASN A 55 -1.20 -12.68 0.57
C ASN A 55 -1.63 -11.84 -0.62
N GLY A 56 -2.94 -11.79 -0.86
CA GLY A 56 -3.55 -10.77 -1.71
C GLY A 56 -3.00 -10.66 -3.13
N LEU A 57 -2.43 -11.74 -3.67
CA LEU A 57 -1.76 -11.72 -4.96
C LEU A 57 -2.74 -11.31 -6.07
N ILE A 58 -2.47 -10.19 -6.73
CA ILE A 58 -3.35 -9.67 -7.78
C ILE A 58 -2.54 -8.91 -8.82
N TYR A 59 -2.92 -9.04 -10.09
CA TYR A 59 -2.45 -8.14 -11.14
C TYR A 59 -3.51 -7.06 -11.36
N HIS A 60 -3.13 -5.80 -11.15
CA HIS A 60 -4.05 -4.67 -11.22
C HIS A 60 -3.36 -3.46 -11.85
N ASN A 61 -4.02 -2.82 -12.82
CA ASN A 61 -3.54 -1.60 -13.48
C ASN A 61 -2.07 -1.62 -13.94
N GLY A 62 -1.64 -2.75 -14.53
CA GLY A 62 -0.30 -2.88 -15.09
C GLY A 62 0.77 -3.34 -14.11
N GLU A 63 0.42 -3.61 -12.86
CA GLU A 63 1.36 -4.03 -11.82
C GLU A 63 0.89 -5.33 -11.14
N TYR A 64 1.82 -6.22 -10.86
CA TYR A 64 1.65 -7.33 -9.92
C TYR A 64 1.79 -6.78 -8.51
N HIS A 65 0.78 -7.02 -7.68
CA HIS A 65 0.79 -6.72 -6.26
C HIS A 65 1.10 -7.98 -5.48
N LEU A 66 2.14 -7.90 -4.66
CA LEU A 66 2.49 -8.88 -3.65
C LEU A 66 2.21 -8.28 -2.29
N TYR A 67 1.27 -8.86 -1.56
CA TYR A 67 1.17 -8.65 -0.12
C TYR A 67 1.77 -9.86 0.59
N TYR A 68 2.17 -9.69 1.84
CA TYR A 68 2.75 -10.78 2.60
C TYR A 68 2.56 -10.53 4.09
N GLN A 69 2.40 -11.60 4.86
CA GLN A 69 2.43 -11.52 6.31
C GLN A 69 3.76 -10.93 6.77
N HIS A 70 3.72 -9.88 7.58
CA HIS A 70 4.89 -9.10 7.97
C HIS A 70 4.82 -8.66 9.43
N ASN A 71 5.92 -8.84 10.16
CA ASN A 71 6.15 -8.13 11.43
C ASN A 71 7.01 -6.89 11.18
N PRO A 72 6.46 -5.67 11.21
CA PRO A 72 7.23 -4.45 10.95
C PRO A 72 8.16 -4.05 12.10
N PHE A 73 8.03 -4.67 13.28
CA PHE A 73 8.74 -4.27 14.50
C PHE A 73 10.00 -5.09 14.78
N ARG A 74 10.03 -6.38 14.39
CA ARG A 74 11.15 -7.27 14.69
C ARG A 74 11.23 -8.48 13.77
N ASN A 75 12.40 -9.12 13.72
CA ASN A 75 12.61 -10.37 13.00
C ASN A 75 12.13 -11.61 13.80
N LEU A 76 10.89 -11.57 14.26
CA LEU A 76 10.22 -12.67 14.96
C LEU A 76 8.74 -12.68 14.57
N TRP A 77 8.09 -13.84 14.71
CA TRP A 77 6.66 -13.94 14.54
C TRP A 77 5.89 -13.11 15.59
N GLY A 78 4.67 -12.69 15.26
CA GLY A 78 3.82 -11.79 16.05
C GLY A 78 3.64 -10.42 15.40
N HIS A 79 2.66 -9.65 15.87
CA HIS A 79 2.29 -8.35 15.29
C HIS A 79 2.00 -8.36 13.78
N MET A 80 1.32 -9.41 13.31
CA MET A 80 1.16 -9.62 11.87
C MET A 80 0.32 -8.52 11.23
N SER A 81 0.91 -7.93 10.20
CA SER A 81 0.34 -6.96 9.27
C SER A 81 0.59 -7.45 7.84
N TRP A 82 -0.03 -6.85 6.84
CA TRP A 82 0.32 -7.08 5.44
C TRP A 82 1.35 -6.06 4.96
N GLY A 83 2.56 -6.54 4.69
CA GLY A 83 3.53 -5.82 3.86
C GLY A 83 3.04 -5.74 2.41
N HIS A 84 3.63 -4.85 1.62
CA HIS A 84 3.24 -4.63 0.23
C HIS A 84 4.44 -4.30 -0.65
N ALA A 85 4.49 -4.95 -1.81
CA ALA A 85 5.39 -4.61 -2.91
C ALA A 85 4.66 -4.73 -4.24
N THR A 86 5.07 -3.94 -5.24
CA THR A 86 4.60 -4.11 -6.62
C THR A 86 5.75 -4.41 -7.57
N SER A 87 5.44 -5.12 -8.66
CA SER A 87 6.38 -5.42 -9.73
C SER A 87 5.68 -5.38 -11.09
N ARG A 88 6.42 -5.11 -12.16
CA ARG A 88 5.90 -5.21 -13.54
C ARG A 88 6.36 -6.47 -14.25
N ASP A 89 7.31 -7.20 -13.68
CA ASP A 89 7.99 -8.34 -14.30
C ASP A 89 8.18 -9.53 -13.35
N LEU A 90 7.65 -9.46 -12.12
CA LEU A 90 7.78 -10.44 -11.04
C LEU A 90 9.21 -10.65 -10.51
N LEU A 91 10.18 -9.86 -10.98
CA LEU A 91 11.59 -9.96 -10.60
C LEU A 91 12.05 -8.71 -9.82
N HIS A 92 11.71 -7.53 -10.32
CA HIS A 92 12.07 -6.26 -9.72
C HIS A 92 10.89 -5.72 -8.91
N TRP A 93 11.09 -5.64 -7.60
CA TRP A 93 10.04 -5.28 -6.65
C TRP A 93 10.26 -3.88 -6.07
N LYS A 94 9.21 -3.07 -6.11
CA LYS A 94 9.13 -1.80 -5.40
C LYS A 94 8.37 -2.00 -4.09
N SER A 95 9.05 -1.85 -2.96
CA SER A 95 8.42 -1.90 -1.64
C SER A 95 7.56 -0.66 -1.36
N HIS A 96 6.46 -0.86 -0.66
CA HIS A 96 5.52 0.19 -0.22
C HIS A 96 5.35 0.14 1.31
N PRO A 97 4.69 1.14 1.93
CA PRO A 97 4.22 1.03 3.31
C PRO A 97 3.32 -0.20 3.52
N LEU A 98 3.05 -0.54 4.80
CA LEU A 98 2.08 -1.58 5.13
C LEU A 98 0.73 -1.27 4.48
N ALA A 99 0.15 -2.26 3.80
CA ALA A 99 -1.15 -2.12 3.16
C ALA A 99 -2.30 -2.37 4.14
N LEU A 100 -2.12 -3.28 5.10
CA LEU A 100 -3.11 -3.57 6.14
C LEU A 100 -2.39 -3.80 7.47
N ARG A 101 -2.77 -3.09 8.52
CA ARG A 101 -2.07 -3.09 9.80
C ARG A 101 -2.73 -4.03 10.81
N GLU A 102 -1.94 -4.52 11.77
CA GLU A 102 -2.53 -4.90 13.05
C GLU A 102 -3.19 -3.68 13.71
N GLU A 103 -4.32 -3.91 14.39
CA GLU A 103 -5.01 -2.87 15.15
C GLU A 103 -5.58 -3.46 16.43
N GLU A 104 -5.52 -2.71 17.51
CA GLU A 104 -6.10 -3.10 18.81
C GLU A 104 -5.60 -4.47 19.32
N GLY A 105 -4.35 -4.81 19.02
CA GLY A 105 -3.76 -6.11 19.37
C GLY A 105 -4.29 -7.28 18.54
N ARG A 106 -5.12 -7.03 17.52
CA ARG A 106 -5.61 -8.03 16.57
C ARG A 106 -4.73 -8.06 15.32
N MET A 107 -4.16 -9.23 15.06
CA MET A 107 -3.27 -9.47 13.94
C MET A 107 -4.05 -9.65 12.64
N ALA A 108 -3.52 -9.13 11.55
CA ALA A 108 -3.97 -9.46 10.20
C ALA A 108 -3.24 -10.73 9.74
N PHE A 109 -3.99 -11.83 9.65
CA PHE A 109 -3.52 -13.10 9.10
C PHE A 109 -3.70 -13.15 7.60
N SER A 110 -3.36 -14.30 7.01
CA SER A 110 -3.33 -14.51 5.57
C SER A 110 -4.69 -14.27 4.91
N GLY A 111 -4.66 -14.09 3.59
CA GLY A 111 -5.87 -13.82 2.83
C GLY A 111 -5.61 -13.51 1.36
N SER A 112 -6.68 -13.14 0.67
CA SER A 112 -6.70 -12.88 -0.77
C SER A 112 -7.25 -11.48 -1.08
N VAL A 113 -7.04 -11.02 -2.31
CA VAL A 113 -7.57 -9.73 -2.80
C VAL A 113 -8.26 -9.98 -4.12
N VAL A 114 -9.43 -9.39 -4.28
CA VAL A 114 -10.21 -9.43 -5.52
C VAL A 114 -10.47 -8.01 -6.01
N ALA A 115 -10.41 -7.81 -7.33
CA ALA A 115 -10.90 -6.57 -7.95
C ALA A 115 -12.41 -6.68 -8.16
N ASP A 116 -13.15 -5.62 -7.86
CA ASP A 116 -14.60 -5.54 -8.06
C ASP A 116 -14.96 -4.49 -9.13
N PRO A 117 -14.72 -4.77 -10.43
CA PRO A 117 -14.90 -3.79 -11.50
C PRO A 117 -16.36 -3.43 -11.76
N LEU A 118 -17.30 -4.27 -11.31
CA LEU A 118 -18.73 -4.05 -11.45
C LEU A 118 -19.36 -3.43 -10.19
N ASN A 119 -18.55 -3.10 -9.19
CA ASN A 119 -18.98 -2.56 -7.90
C ASN A 119 -20.12 -3.37 -7.27
N ARG A 120 -20.03 -4.71 -7.30
CA ARG A 120 -21.02 -5.60 -6.70
C ARG A 120 -21.06 -5.49 -5.18
N SER A 121 -19.92 -5.16 -4.58
CA SER A 121 -19.80 -4.88 -3.15
C SER A 121 -20.41 -3.53 -2.74
N GLY A 122 -20.54 -2.60 -3.68
CA GLY A 122 -20.97 -1.22 -3.40
C GLY A 122 -19.88 -0.34 -2.78
N PHE A 123 -18.63 -0.79 -2.71
CA PHE A 123 -17.53 -0.09 -2.04
C PHE A 123 -16.83 0.99 -2.88
N ALA A 124 -17.11 1.10 -4.18
CA ALA A 124 -16.56 2.17 -5.00
C ALA A 124 -17.04 3.54 -4.50
N GLN A 125 -16.12 4.49 -4.33
CA GLN A 125 -16.45 5.86 -3.91
C GLN A 125 -16.81 6.76 -5.09
N ARG A 126 -16.37 6.39 -6.30
CA ARG A 126 -16.59 7.16 -7.52
C ARG A 126 -17.07 6.28 -8.66
N LYS A 127 -17.87 6.85 -9.56
CA LYS A 127 -18.31 6.16 -10.77
C LYS A 127 -17.11 5.75 -11.63
N GLY A 128 -17.02 4.48 -11.98
CA GLY A 128 -15.93 3.93 -12.80
C GLY A 128 -14.67 3.54 -12.01
N GLU A 129 -14.66 3.71 -10.69
CA GLU A 129 -13.60 3.18 -9.83
C GLU A 129 -13.76 1.67 -9.65
N THR A 130 -12.65 0.93 -9.75
CA THR A 130 -12.59 -0.49 -9.38
C THR A 130 -11.98 -0.60 -7.99
N PRO A 131 -12.77 -0.80 -6.93
CA PRO A 131 -12.23 -1.08 -5.60
C PRO A 131 -11.55 -2.46 -5.60
N LEU A 132 -10.48 -2.56 -4.80
CA LEU A 132 -9.90 -3.85 -4.44
C LEU A 132 -10.40 -4.24 -3.05
N VAL A 133 -10.85 -5.48 -2.91
CA VAL A 133 -11.39 -6.01 -1.65
C VAL A 133 -10.46 -7.12 -1.18
N ALA A 134 -9.80 -6.88 -0.04
CA ALA A 134 -9.08 -7.90 0.69
C ALA A 134 -10.06 -8.74 1.51
N VAL A 135 -9.98 -10.06 1.41
CA VAL A 135 -10.64 -11.00 2.32
C VAL A 135 -9.55 -11.68 3.12
N TYR A 136 -9.51 -11.46 4.42
CA TYR A 136 -8.40 -11.90 5.26
C TYR A 136 -8.87 -12.32 6.64
N THR A 137 -8.09 -13.18 7.27
CA THR A 137 -8.37 -13.59 8.64
C THR A 137 -7.88 -12.53 9.62
N ARG A 138 -8.72 -12.16 10.59
CA ARG A 138 -8.29 -11.40 11.77
C ARG A 138 -8.14 -12.39 12.93
N HIS A 139 -7.02 -12.30 13.64
CA HIS A 139 -6.74 -13.13 14.81
C HIS A 139 -6.56 -12.24 16.03
N ASP A 140 -7.41 -12.42 17.04
CA ASP A 140 -7.20 -11.83 18.36
C ASP A 140 -6.39 -12.78 19.25
N SER A 141 -6.57 -12.73 20.57
CA SER A 141 -5.86 -13.62 21.50
C SER A 141 -6.37 -15.07 21.49
N LEU A 142 -7.56 -15.33 20.93
CA LEU A 142 -8.24 -16.61 21.02
C LEU A 142 -8.92 -17.05 19.72
N LEU A 143 -9.53 -16.15 18.97
CA LEU A 143 -10.44 -16.47 17.86
C LEU A 143 -9.90 -15.99 16.52
N GLN A 144 -10.27 -16.73 15.47
CA GLN A 144 -9.99 -16.40 14.08
C GLN A 144 -11.32 -16.25 13.34
N ASN A 145 -11.49 -15.13 12.63
CA ASN A 145 -12.69 -14.82 11.86
C ASN A 145 -12.33 -14.05 10.58
N GLN A 146 -13.26 -13.98 9.63
CA GLN A 146 -12.99 -13.42 8.30
C GLN A 146 -13.43 -11.97 8.22
N TYR A 147 -12.53 -11.10 7.78
CA TYR A 147 -12.68 -9.66 7.65
C TYR A 147 -12.55 -9.25 6.18
N LEU A 148 -13.14 -8.10 5.86
CA LEU A 148 -12.92 -7.38 4.61
C LEU A 148 -12.09 -6.12 4.85
N GLY A 149 -11.10 -5.92 3.99
CA GLY A 149 -10.40 -4.65 3.80
C GLY A 149 -10.74 -4.06 2.44
N ILE A 150 -10.91 -2.74 2.37
CA ILE A 150 -11.34 -2.03 1.16
C ILE A 150 -10.25 -1.06 0.74
N SER A 151 -9.81 -1.19 -0.51
CA SER A 151 -8.89 -0.25 -1.14
C SER A 151 -9.57 0.46 -2.30
N VAL A 152 -9.56 1.78 -2.25
CA VAL A 152 -9.93 2.69 -3.35
C VAL A 152 -8.73 3.49 -3.87
N ASP A 153 -7.53 3.15 -3.39
CA ASP A 153 -6.27 3.82 -3.72
C ASP A 153 -5.35 2.95 -4.59
N GLN A 154 -5.97 2.06 -5.38
CA GLN A 154 -5.29 1.11 -6.29
C GLN A 154 -4.45 0.06 -5.55
N GLY A 155 -4.92 -0.42 -4.39
CA GLY A 155 -4.27 -1.46 -3.62
C GLY A 155 -3.09 -0.99 -2.77
N LYS A 156 -2.90 0.30 -2.55
CA LYS A 156 -1.79 0.79 -1.71
C LYS A 156 -2.10 0.64 -0.23
N SER A 157 -3.36 0.81 0.16
CA SER A 157 -3.82 0.61 1.53
C SER A 157 -5.24 0.07 1.55
N PHE A 158 -5.56 -0.67 2.61
CA PHE A 158 -6.90 -1.22 2.87
C PHE A 158 -7.44 -0.67 4.19
N GLN A 159 -8.64 -0.10 4.12
CA GLN A 159 -9.43 0.32 5.27
C GLN A 159 -10.36 -0.82 5.69
N ASN A 160 -10.50 -1.08 6.99
CA ASN A 160 -11.41 -2.11 7.46
C ASN A 160 -12.85 -1.78 7.10
N TYR A 161 -13.58 -2.77 6.59
CA TYR A 161 -15.02 -2.67 6.41
C TYR A 161 -15.71 -2.54 7.77
N THR A 162 -16.64 -1.59 7.89
CA THR A 162 -17.35 -1.29 9.14
C THR A 162 -18.23 -2.43 9.63
N GLY A 163 -18.67 -3.32 8.73
CA GLY A 163 -19.46 -4.50 9.07
C GLY A 163 -18.64 -5.75 9.39
N ASN A 164 -17.35 -5.62 9.67
CA ASN A 164 -16.54 -6.76 10.09
C ASN A 164 -16.88 -7.24 11.52
N PRO A 165 -16.71 -8.54 11.83
CA PRO A 165 -16.38 -9.63 10.91
C PRO A 165 -17.52 -9.95 9.94
N VAL A 166 -17.17 -10.39 8.72
CA VAL A 166 -18.17 -10.84 7.73
C VAL A 166 -18.49 -12.33 7.84
N LEU A 167 -17.62 -13.11 8.48
CA LEU A 167 -17.87 -14.52 8.80
C LEU A 167 -17.17 -14.88 10.10
N ASP A 168 -17.97 -15.28 11.09
CA ASP A 168 -17.48 -15.70 12.41
C ASP A 168 -18.18 -17.00 12.82
N LEU A 169 -17.37 -18.04 13.06
CA LEU A 169 -17.84 -19.36 13.52
C LEU A 169 -17.53 -19.60 15.01
N ASN A 170 -16.97 -18.61 15.70
CA ASN A 170 -16.49 -18.69 17.08
C ASN A 170 -15.48 -19.85 17.29
N LEU A 171 -14.54 -20.00 16.36
CA LEU A 171 -13.52 -21.04 16.36
C LEU A 171 -12.13 -20.44 16.54
N LYS A 172 -11.28 -21.18 17.26
CA LYS A 172 -9.87 -20.83 17.45
C LYS A 172 -9.02 -21.02 16.19
N ASP A 173 -9.36 -22.03 15.39
CA ASP A 173 -8.65 -22.41 14.17
C ASP A 173 -9.57 -22.29 12.96
N PHE A 174 -9.66 -21.09 12.40
CA PHE A 174 -10.51 -20.78 11.26
C PHE A 174 -9.89 -19.69 10.39
N ARG A 175 -9.16 -20.12 9.36
CA ARG A 175 -8.38 -19.27 8.45
C ARG A 175 -8.27 -19.90 7.08
#